data_AF-A0A7V7VZ09-F1
#
_entry.id   AF-A0A7V7VZ09-F1
#
_cell.length_a   1.000
_cell.length_b   1.000
_cell.length_c   1.000
_cell.angle_alpha   90.00
_cell.angle_beta   90.00
_cell.angle_gamma   90.00
#
_symmetry.space_group_name_H-M   'P 1'
#
loop_
_entity.id
_entity.type
_entity.pdbx_description
1 polymer ?
#
loop_
_entity_poly.entity_id
_entity_poly.type
_entity_poly.pdbx_seq_one_letter_code
_entity_poly.pdbx_strand_id
1 'polypeptide(L)'
;MRALFILMIVAGFGLGIGYPWYMRHFTGSEIGRWTMLENRQSGFKIQEVRLSAADGPVRVFIDATPLPGYVPAERRSAVTLAVSRDGQPVLSQGLDFASTSGSINTDRPQDGSVLRQSAGDIDPVIPGLYAFRLVQGNTDGLQVSKADLVLRRGAETPDEVYTTIGLILGAFGLYALMRTRLRPQS
;
A
#
# COMPACT_ATOMS: atom_id res chain seq x y z
N MET A 1 8.93 15.81 -39.11
CA MET A 1 10.20 15.67 -38.38
C MET A 1 10.07 16.04 -36.89
N ARG A 2 9.82 17.30 -36.51
CA ARG A 2 9.70 17.69 -35.08
C ARG A 2 8.60 16.97 -34.30
N ALA A 3 7.42 16.78 -34.89
CA ALA A 3 6.31 16.06 -34.25
C ALA A 3 6.65 14.62 -33.87
N LEU A 4 7.50 13.95 -34.67
CA LEU A 4 7.96 12.58 -34.44
C LEU A 4 8.87 12.50 -33.20
N PHE A 5 9.78 13.47 -33.02
CA PHE A 5 10.63 13.54 -31.82
C PHE A 5 9.84 13.89 -30.56
N ILE A 6 8.82 14.75 -30.68
CA ILE A 6 7.91 15.05 -29.57
C ILE A 6 7.14 13.79 -29.15
N LEU A 7 6.62 13.02 -30.12
CA LEU A 7 5.97 11.74 -29.85
C LEU A 7 6.91 10.74 -29.15
N MET A 8 8.17 10.65 -29.58
CA MET A 8 9.17 9.82 -28.90
C MET A 8 9.41 10.25 -27.45
N ILE A 9 9.48 11.56 -27.18
CA ILE A 9 9.67 12.08 -25.81
C ILE A 9 8.45 11.73 -24.96
N VAL A 10 7.24 11.95 -25.47
CA VAL A 10 5.99 11.64 -24.74
C VAL A 10 5.89 10.15 -24.46
N ALA A 11 6.14 9.29 -25.46
CA ALA A 11 6.15 7.84 -25.28
C ALA A 11 7.24 7.39 -24.29
N GLY A 12 8.43 7.98 -24.36
CA GLY A 12 9.55 7.66 -23.48
C GLY A 12 9.29 8.05 -22.03
N PHE A 13 8.79 9.26 -21.77
CA PHE A 13 8.39 9.69 -20.43
C PHE A 13 7.18 8.90 -19.90
N GLY A 14 6.23 8.58 -20.78
CA GLY A 14 5.10 7.72 -20.46
C GLY A 14 5.53 6.35 -19.98
N LEU A 15 6.48 5.69 -20.65
CA LEU A 15 6.99 4.37 -20.27
C LEU A 15 8.03 4.40 -19.14
N GLY A 16 8.89 5.41 -19.08
CA GLY A 16 9.98 5.48 -18.10
C GLY A 16 9.56 6.04 -16.73
N ILE A 17 8.53 6.89 -16.69
CA ILE A 17 8.09 7.57 -15.46
C ILE A 17 6.60 7.33 -15.21
N GLY A 18 5.77 7.51 -16.25
CA GLY A 18 4.32 7.35 -16.14
C GLY A 18 3.89 5.92 -15.81
N TYR A 19 4.48 4.93 -16.47
CA TYR A 19 4.16 3.51 -16.30
C TYR A 19 4.53 2.99 -14.91
N PRO A 20 5.74 3.22 -14.38
CA PRO A 20 6.06 2.85 -13.00
C PRO A 20 5.18 3.54 -11.97
N TRP A 21 4.86 4.83 -12.16
CA TRP A 21 3.97 5.56 -11.27
C TRP A 21 2.54 4.99 -11.31
N TYR A 22 2.01 4.73 -12.51
CA TYR A 22 0.68 4.17 -12.71
C TYR A 22 0.56 2.77 -12.10
N MET A 23 1.53 1.89 -12.38
CA MET A 23 1.61 0.57 -11.75
C MET A 23 1.58 0.70 -10.22
N ARG A 24 2.42 1.58 -9.64
CA ARG A 24 2.52 1.81 -8.19
C ARG A 24 1.23 2.30 -7.50
N HIS A 25 0.37 3.03 -8.22
CA HIS A 25 -0.80 3.71 -7.65
C HIS A 25 -2.14 3.07 -8.02
N PHE A 26 -2.26 2.46 -9.20
CA PHE A 26 -3.52 1.96 -9.75
C PHE A 26 -3.60 0.44 -9.85
N THR A 27 -2.48 -0.27 -9.82
CA THR A 27 -2.50 -1.73 -9.70
C THR A 27 -2.51 -2.06 -8.21
N GLY A 28 -3.56 -2.72 -7.74
CA GLY A 28 -3.70 -3.05 -6.33
C GLY A 28 -5.11 -3.48 -6.03
N SER A 29 -5.41 -4.74 -6.30
CA SER A 29 -6.69 -5.36 -6.00
C SER A 29 -6.80 -5.70 -4.52
N GLU A 30 -8.01 -5.58 -3.97
CA GLU A 30 -8.32 -6.15 -2.65
C GLU A 30 -8.31 -7.68 -2.80
N ILE A 31 -7.44 -8.37 -2.04
CA ILE A 31 -7.39 -9.84 -1.99
C ILE A 31 -8.59 -10.33 -1.19
N GLY A 32 -8.89 -9.64 -0.09
CA GLY A 32 -10.05 -9.92 0.73
C GLY A 32 -10.10 -9.07 1.99
N ARG A 33 -11.25 -9.16 2.67
CA ARG A 33 -11.54 -8.51 3.94
C ARG A 33 -12.09 -9.53 4.92
N TRP A 34 -11.54 -9.56 6.13
CA TRP A 34 -11.91 -10.50 7.18
C TRP A 34 -12.10 -9.77 8.50
N THR A 35 -13.19 -10.07 9.19
CA THR A 35 -13.47 -9.47 10.50
C THR A 35 -12.67 -10.18 11.58
N MET A 36 -11.71 -9.46 12.16
CA MET A 36 -10.82 -9.93 13.22
C MET A 36 -11.40 -9.69 14.61
N LEU A 37 -12.15 -8.61 14.78
CA LEU A 37 -12.85 -8.28 16.00
C LEU A 37 -14.25 -7.85 15.61
N GLU A 38 -15.23 -8.60 16.07
CA GLU A 38 -16.65 -8.33 15.78
C GLU A 38 -17.30 -7.54 16.93
N ASN A 39 -16.91 -7.86 18.17
CA ASN A 39 -17.30 -7.15 19.38
C ASN A 39 -16.19 -7.34 20.42
N ARG A 40 -16.01 -6.38 21.34
CA ARG A 40 -14.99 -6.46 22.41
C ARG A 40 -15.11 -7.74 23.24
N GLN A 41 -16.34 -8.22 23.45
CA GLN A 41 -16.61 -9.42 24.25
C GLN A 41 -16.18 -10.73 23.57
N SER A 42 -16.10 -10.77 22.25
CA SER A 42 -15.72 -11.99 21.51
C SER A 42 -14.20 -12.19 21.40
N GLY A 43 -13.42 -11.16 21.72
CA GLY A 43 -11.96 -11.18 21.61
C GLY A 43 -11.46 -11.19 20.17
N PHE A 44 -10.13 -11.08 20.00
CA PHE A 44 -9.50 -11.08 18.68
C PHE A 44 -9.48 -12.50 18.09
N LYS A 45 -10.08 -12.66 16.91
CA LYS A 45 -10.02 -13.89 16.10
C LYS A 45 -8.67 -13.94 15.37
N ILE A 46 -8.20 -15.16 15.13
CA ILE A 46 -7.05 -15.40 14.25
C ILE A 46 -7.61 -15.67 12.86
N GLN A 47 -7.12 -14.94 11.85
CA GLN A 47 -7.49 -15.22 10.46
C GLN A 47 -6.35 -15.90 9.74
N GLU A 48 -6.66 -17.04 9.13
CA GLU A 48 -5.76 -17.75 8.25
C GLU A 48 -6.10 -17.38 6.80
N VAL A 49 -5.09 -16.97 6.04
CA VAL A 49 -5.20 -16.65 4.61
C VAL A 49 -4.07 -17.36 3.89
N ARG A 50 -4.42 -18.11 2.84
CA ARG A 50 -3.44 -18.74 1.97
C ARG A 50 -2.99 -17.72 0.92
N LEU A 51 -1.70 -17.38 0.93
CA LEU A 51 -1.10 -16.47 -0.04
C LEU A 51 -0.22 -17.25 -1.01
N SER A 52 -0.23 -16.83 -2.26
CA SER A 52 0.65 -17.34 -3.32
C SER A 52 1.71 -16.29 -3.69
N ALA A 53 2.79 -16.71 -4.35
CA ALA A 53 3.82 -15.78 -4.81
C ALA A 53 3.26 -14.74 -5.80
N ALA A 54 2.23 -15.09 -6.57
CA ALA A 54 1.54 -14.20 -7.50
C ALA A 54 0.68 -13.13 -6.80
N ASP A 55 0.46 -13.26 -5.49
CA ASP A 55 -0.21 -12.23 -4.69
C ASP A 55 0.75 -11.17 -4.19
N GLY A 56 2.06 -11.35 -4.37
CA GLY A 56 3.08 -10.41 -3.94
C GLY A 56 3.23 -9.20 -4.86
N PRO A 57 3.59 -8.02 -4.32
CA PRO A 57 3.72 -7.70 -2.88
C PRO A 57 2.34 -7.65 -2.20
N VAL A 58 2.21 -7.97 -0.90
CA VAL A 58 0.91 -7.86 -0.17
C VAL A 58 0.97 -6.74 0.86
N ARG A 59 0.08 -5.75 0.73
CA ARG A 59 -0.10 -4.67 1.71
C ARG A 59 -1.16 -5.05 2.72
N VAL A 60 -0.83 -4.94 4.00
CA VAL A 60 -1.72 -5.32 5.10
C VAL A 60 -2.31 -4.06 5.73
N PHE A 61 -3.64 -3.96 5.75
CA PHE A 61 -4.35 -2.86 6.39
C PHE A 61 -5.27 -3.37 7.50
N ILE A 62 -5.37 -2.61 8.58
CA ILE A 62 -6.37 -2.83 9.63
C ILE A 62 -7.34 -1.65 9.64
N ASP A 63 -8.61 -1.99 9.47
CA ASP A 63 -9.74 -1.07 9.52
C ASP A 63 -10.40 -1.20 10.89
N ALA A 64 -10.16 -0.24 11.76
CA ALA A 64 -10.70 -0.20 13.11
C ALA A 64 -11.86 0.79 13.21
N THR A 65 -12.98 0.37 13.78
CA THR A 65 -14.10 1.25 14.14
C THR A 65 -13.99 1.62 15.62
N PRO A 66 -13.75 2.90 15.96
CA PRO A 66 -13.70 3.32 17.35
C PRO A 66 -15.10 3.34 18.00
N LEU A 67 -15.18 3.18 19.32
CA LEU A 67 -16.42 3.42 20.06
C LEU A 67 -16.84 4.91 20.00
N PRO A 68 -18.14 5.21 20.06
CA PRO A 68 -18.63 6.58 20.22
C PRO A 68 -17.97 7.26 21.43
N GLY A 69 -17.39 8.45 21.24
CA GLY A 69 -16.67 9.19 22.28
C GLY A 69 -15.17 8.90 22.39
N TYR A 70 -14.61 8.08 21.49
CA TYR A 70 -13.15 7.94 21.37
C TYR A 70 -12.53 9.25 20.86
N VAL A 71 -11.74 9.89 21.70
CA VAL A 71 -10.86 11.00 21.31
C VAL A 71 -9.49 10.40 21.02
N PRO A 72 -8.94 10.52 19.80
CA PRO A 72 -7.56 10.13 19.53
C PRO A 72 -6.64 11.05 20.35
N ALA A 73 -6.32 10.63 21.57
CA ALA A 73 -5.30 11.28 22.36
C ALA A 73 -3.97 10.96 21.70
N GLU A 74 -3.18 11.99 21.39
CA GLU A 74 -1.82 11.86 20.85
C GLU A 74 -1.09 10.69 21.53
N ARG A 75 -0.78 9.64 20.76
CA ARG A 75 0.04 8.48 21.14
C ARG A 75 -0.59 7.44 22.07
N ARG A 76 -1.91 7.25 22.04
CA ARG A 76 -2.53 6.13 22.78
C ARG A 76 -3.44 5.31 21.90
N SER A 77 -2.87 4.35 21.16
CA SER A 77 -3.45 3.01 21.01
C SER A 77 -2.49 2.07 20.30
N ALA A 78 -1.95 1.07 20.99
CA ALA A 78 -0.93 0.15 20.48
C ALA A 78 -1.52 -1.26 20.29
N VAL A 79 -2.19 -1.54 19.17
CA VAL A 79 -2.50 -2.94 18.82
C VAL A 79 -1.33 -3.48 18.03
N THR A 80 -0.82 -4.65 18.40
CA THR A 80 0.25 -5.30 17.63
C THR A 80 -0.36 -6.32 16.70
N LEU A 81 -0.13 -6.17 15.39
CA LEU A 81 -0.42 -7.22 14.43
C LEU A 81 0.76 -8.18 14.40
N ALA A 82 0.53 -9.42 14.83
CA ALA A 82 1.45 -10.53 14.66
C ALA A 82 1.00 -11.37 13.46
N VAL A 83 1.91 -11.59 12.51
CA VAL A 83 1.71 -12.43 11.34
C VAL A 83 2.70 -13.59 11.44
N SER A 84 2.18 -14.80 11.30
CA SER A 84 2.98 -16.01 11.19
C SER A 84 2.67 -16.74 9.88
N ARG A 85 3.66 -17.41 9.30
CA ARG A 85 3.50 -18.29 8.14
C ARG A 85 3.84 -19.69 8.57
N ASP A 86 2.92 -20.62 8.40
CA ASP A 86 3.11 -22.04 8.74
C ASP A 86 3.67 -22.23 10.17
N GLY A 87 3.24 -21.38 11.11
CA GLY A 87 3.68 -21.35 12.51
C GLY A 87 4.96 -20.54 12.80
N GLN A 88 5.67 -20.03 11.79
CA GLN A 88 6.86 -19.19 11.96
C GLN A 88 6.51 -17.70 11.95
N PRO A 89 7.03 -16.87 12.87
CA PRO A 89 6.76 -15.44 12.86
C PRO A 89 7.38 -14.76 11.62
N VAL A 90 6.57 -14.01 10.88
CA VAL A 90 6.99 -13.29 9.67
C VAL A 90 7.01 -11.79 9.89
N LEU A 91 6.00 -11.26 10.59
CA LEU A 91 5.86 -9.82 10.81
C LEU A 91 5.26 -9.58 12.19
N SER A 92 5.76 -8.57 12.89
CA SER A 92 5.15 -8.07 14.12
C SER A 92 5.21 -6.56 14.06
N GLN A 93 4.06 -5.91 13.87
CA GLN A 93 3.99 -4.45 13.73
C GLN A 93 3.05 -3.85 14.77
N GLY A 94 3.56 -2.85 15.50
CA GLY A 94 2.75 -2.02 16.37
C GLY A 94 1.96 -1.00 15.56
N LEU A 95 0.64 -1.02 15.70
CA LEU A 95 -0.29 -0.10 15.09
C LEU A 95 -0.60 0.99 16.11
N ASP A 96 -0.15 2.21 15.81
CA ASP A 96 -0.56 3.42 16.52
C ASP A 96 -1.68 4.12 15.75
N PHE A 97 -2.92 4.00 16.21
CA PHE A 97 -4.07 4.70 15.61
C PHE A 97 -4.06 6.20 15.97
N ALA A 98 -2.89 6.82 16.00
CA ALA A 98 -2.71 8.26 16.08
C ALA A 98 -3.09 8.89 14.74
N SER A 99 -3.75 10.04 14.80
CA SER A 99 -4.14 10.86 13.65
C SER A 99 -2.92 11.52 12.99
N THR A 100 -1.96 10.73 12.49
CA THR A 100 -0.77 11.26 11.83
C THR A 100 -0.40 10.44 10.59
N SER A 101 -0.69 11.11 9.47
CA SER A 101 0.02 11.10 8.18
C SER A 101 -0.08 9.87 7.27
N GLY A 102 -0.81 10.06 6.16
CA GLY A 102 -0.55 9.35 4.90
C GLY A 102 -1.75 9.22 3.97
N SER A 103 -2.96 9.08 4.51
CA SER A 103 -4.18 9.04 3.70
C SER A 103 -4.76 10.45 3.64
N ILE A 104 -4.67 11.07 2.47
CA ILE A 104 -5.53 12.20 2.08
C ILE A 104 -6.96 11.67 2.10
N ASN A 105 -7.60 11.70 3.26
CA ASN A 105 -9.03 11.98 3.41
C ASN A 105 -9.41 12.05 4.89
N THR A 106 -9.97 13.21 5.20
CA THR A 106 -10.83 13.55 6.35
C THR A 106 -10.18 13.68 7.72
N ASP A 107 -9.94 14.96 8.06
CA ASP A 107 -10.01 15.52 9.40
C ASP A 107 -11.04 14.81 10.29
N ARG A 108 -10.60 14.48 11.51
CA ARG A 108 -11.38 14.07 12.69
C ARG A 108 -12.50 13.02 12.45
N PRO A 109 -12.33 11.78 12.95
CA PRO A 109 -13.43 10.82 13.07
C PRO A 109 -14.34 11.24 14.24
N GLN A 110 -15.21 12.23 14.04
CA GLN A 110 -16.27 12.55 15.02
C GLN A 110 -17.56 11.74 14.78
N ASP A 111 -17.64 11.00 13.67
CA ASP A 111 -18.85 10.28 13.23
C ASP A 111 -18.74 8.74 13.33
N GLY A 112 -17.72 8.21 14.02
CA GLY A 112 -17.46 6.75 14.04
C GLY A 112 -16.94 6.22 12.70
N SER A 113 -16.30 7.07 11.91
CA SER A 113 -15.66 6.66 10.65
C SER A 113 -14.52 5.68 10.89
N VAL A 114 -14.36 4.75 9.95
CA VAL A 114 -13.38 3.66 10.02
C VAL A 114 -11.96 4.22 9.93
N LEU A 115 -11.15 3.93 10.95
CA LEU A 115 -9.73 4.26 11.00
C LEU A 115 -8.94 3.17 10.29
N ARG A 116 -8.36 3.49 9.12
CA ARG A 116 -7.49 2.57 8.39
C ARG A 116 -6.02 2.84 8.73
N GLN A 117 -5.31 1.79 9.16
CA GLN A 117 -3.87 1.84 9.37
C GLN A 117 -3.14 0.76 8.57
N SER A 118 -2.01 1.12 7.95
CA SER A 118 -1.12 0.15 7.31
C SER A 118 -0.27 -0.56 8.36
N ALA A 119 -0.28 -1.89 8.33
CA ALA A 119 0.53 -2.75 9.20
C ALA A 119 1.85 -3.17 8.55
N GLY A 120 2.15 -2.66 7.34
CA GLY A 120 3.34 -2.98 6.57
C GLY A 120 3.07 -3.85 5.35
N ASP A 121 4.13 -4.05 4.58
CA ASP A 121 4.10 -4.77 3.32
C ASP A 121 4.86 -6.10 3.47
N ILE A 122 4.30 -7.18 2.93
CA ILE A 122 4.93 -8.49 2.83
C ILE A 122 5.49 -8.61 1.41
N ASP A 123 6.81 -8.43 1.30
CA ASP A 123 7.56 -8.53 0.05
C ASP A 123 8.97 -9.09 0.34
N PRO A 124 9.38 -10.24 -0.25
CA PRO A 124 8.61 -11.08 -1.17
C PRO A 124 7.56 -11.95 -0.48
N VAL A 125 6.46 -12.25 -1.18
CA VAL A 125 5.45 -13.22 -0.71
C VAL A 125 5.92 -14.62 -1.02
N ILE A 126 6.15 -15.41 0.03
CA ILE A 126 6.47 -16.82 -0.10
C ILE A 126 5.16 -17.60 0.06
N PRO A 127 4.83 -18.52 -0.87
CA PRO A 127 3.59 -19.29 -0.80
C PRO A 127 3.46 -20.05 0.52
N GLY A 128 2.31 -19.95 1.17
CA GLY A 128 2.08 -20.60 2.47
C GLY A 128 0.77 -20.17 3.13
N LEU A 129 0.49 -20.73 4.31
CA LEU A 129 -0.65 -20.33 5.13
C LEU A 129 -0.21 -19.24 6.11
N TYR A 130 -0.78 -18.04 5.96
CA TYR A 130 -0.49 -16.91 6.83
C TYR A 130 -1.58 -16.76 7.89
N ALA A 131 -1.20 -16.85 9.15
CA ALA A 131 -2.07 -16.59 10.29
C ALA A 131 -1.80 -15.17 10.82
N PHE A 132 -2.84 -14.35 10.75
CA PHE A 132 -2.86 -12.97 11.22
C PHE A 132 -3.58 -12.90 12.57
N ARG A 133 -2.90 -12.34 13.58
CA ARG A 133 -3.39 -12.21 14.94
C ARG A 133 -3.20 -10.80 15.44
N LEU A 134 -4.27 -10.16 15.88
CA LEU A 134 -4.18 -8.89 16.59
C LEU A 134 -4.00 -9.18 18.08
N VAL A 135 -3.02 -8.51 18.69
CA VAL A 135 -2.70 -8.58 20.11
C VAL A 135 -2.86 -7.19 20.69
N GLN A 136 -3.65 -7.07 21.75
CA GLN A 136 -3.78 -5.82 22.48
C GLN A 136 -2.44 -5.50 23.15
N GLY A 137 -1.83 -4.36 22.80
CA GLY A 137 -0.64 -3.88 23.49
C GLY A 137 -0.99 -3.27 24.85
N ASN A 138 0.05 -3.07 25.64
CA ASN A 138 -0.02 -2.73 27.06
C ASN A 138 -0.42 -1.27 27.35
N THR A 139 -1.21 -0.64 26.48
CA THR A 139 -1.56 0.77 26.58
C THR A 139 -3.07 0.93 26.68
N ASP A 140 -3.52 1.38 27.85
CA ASP A 140 -4.92 1.73 28.14
C ASP A 140 -5.37 2.86 27.21
N GLY A 141 -6.16 2.53 26.18
CA GLY A 141 -6.68 3.56 25.29
C GLY A 141 -7.58 3.08 24.17
N LEU A 142 -7.30 1.92 23.57
CA LEU A 142 -8.07 1.54 22.38
C LEU A 142 -9.39 0.86 22.75
N GLN A 143 -10.47 1.64 22.65
CA GLN A 143 -11.83 1.12 22.65
C GLN A 143 -12.29 0.91 21.20
N VAL A 144 -11.82 -0.18 20.58
CA VAL A 144 -12.34 -0.62 19.27
C VAL A 144 -13.60 -1.44 19.49
N SER A 145 -14.65 -1.16 18.72
CA SER A 145 -15.85 -2.00 18.67
C SER A 145 -15.68 -3.12 17.65
N LYS A 146 -15.04 -2.80 16.52
CA LYS A 146 -14.85 -3.70 15.38
C LYS A 146 -13.49 -3.47 14.71
N ALA A 147 -12.79 -4.54 14.33
CA ALA A 147 -11.56 -4.48 13.55
C ALA A 147 -11.63 -5.46 12.37
N ASP A 148 -11.42 -4.96 11.16
CA ASP A 148 -11.38 -5.75 9.94
C ASP A 148 -9.93 -5.78 9.40
N LEU A 149 -9.41 -6.96 9.09
CA LEU A 149 -8.19 -7.16 8.31
C LEU A 149 -8.53 -7.00 6.84
N VAL A 150 -7.83 -6.10 6.16
CA VAL A 150 -7.93 -5.92 4.71
C VAL A 150 -6.57 -6.23 4.11
N LEU A 151 -6.51 -7.27 3.28
CA LEU A 151 -5.32 -7.57 2.49
C LEU A 151 -5.52 -7.02 1.09
N ARG A 152 -4.54 -6.25 0.63
CA ARG A 152 -4.50 -5.78 -0.75
C ARG A 152 -3.26 -6.31 -1.40
N ARG A 153 -3.41 -6.79 -2.64
CA ARG A 153 -2.26 -6.94 -3.52
C ARG A 153 -1.68 -5.54 -3.67
N GLY A 154 -0.41 -5.41 -3.33
CA GLY A 154 0.38 -4.24 -3.59
C GLY A 154 0.51 -4.05 -5.10
N ALA A 155 1.03 -2.88 -5.46
CA ALA A 155 1.26 -2.60 -6.85
C ALA A 155 2.24 -3.58 -7.46
N GLU A 156 1.88 -4.08 -8.64
CA GLU A 156 2.74 -4.92 -9.45
C GLU A 156 4.07 -4.19 -9.66
N THR A 157 5.18 -4.90 -9.47
CA THR A 157 6.50 -4.32 -9.73
C THR A 157 6.58 -3.96 -11.22
N PRO A 158 6.81 -2.69 -11.57
CA PRO A 158 6.91 -2.30 -12.97
C PRO A 158 8.02 -3.12 -13.63
N ASP A 159 7.74 -3.70 -14.79
CA ASP A 159 8.77 -4.42 -15.53
C ASP A 159 9.87 -3.42 -15.93
N GLU A 160 11.09 -3.75 -15.49
CA GLU A 160 12.28 -2.92 -15.66
C GLU A 160 12.59 -2.72 -17.14
N VAL A 161 12.30 -3.70 -18.00
CA VAL A 161 12.55 -3.63 -19.45
C VAL A 161 11.78 -2.49 -20.09
N TYR A 162 10.48 -2.35 -19.81
CA TYR A 162 9.68 -1.24 -20.35
C TYR A 162 10.12 0.12 -19.79
N THR A 163 10.53 0.15 -18.53
CA THR A 163 11.06 1.35 -17.89
C THR A 163 12.37 1.80 -18.55
N THR A 164 13.31 0.88 -18.75
CA THR A 164 14.59 1.13 -19.43
C THR A 164 14.38 1.56 -20.88
N ILE A 165 13.53 0.86 -21.64
CA ILE A 165 13.21 1.24 -23.03
C ILE A 165 12.60 2.66 -23.07
N GLY A 166 11.69 2.96 -22.16
CA GLY A 166 11.07 4.29 -22.05
C GLY A 166 12.10 5.40 -21.82
N LEU A 167 13.02 5.21 -20.87
CA LEU A 167 14.08 6.17 -20.58
C LEU A 167 15.03 6.37 -21.77
N ILE A 168 15.46 5.29 -22.42
CA ILE A 168 16.32 5.36 -23.62
C ILE A 168 15.61 6.11 -24.75
N LEU A 169 14.35 5.77 -25.01
CA LEU A 169 13.54 6.38 -26.07
C LEU A 169 13.33 7.89 -25.80
N GLY A 170 13.05 8.26 -24.55
CA GLY A 170 12.90 9.65 -24.12
C GLY A 170 14.18 10.46 -24.31
N ALA A 171 15.32 9.90 -23.88
CA ALA A 171 16.64 10.53 -24.04
C ALA A 171 17.01 10.71 -25.51
N PHE A 172 16.79 9.69 -26.35
CA PHE A 172 17.03 9.77 -27.80
C PHE A 172 16.14 10.82 -28.47
N GLY A 173 14.85 10.87 -28.12
CA GLY A 173 13.91 11.87 -28.62
C GLY A 173 14.35 13.29 -28.26
N LEU A 174 14.78 13.50 -27.01
CA LEU A 174 15.29 14.79 -26.54
C LEU A 174 16.57 15.21 -27.29
N TYR A 175 17.53 14.29 -27.43
CA TYR A 175 18.77 14.53 -28.15
C TYR A 175 18.54 14.87 -29.63
N ALA A 176 17.69 14.11 -30.32
CA ALA A 176 17.35 14.36 -31.71
C ALA A 176 16.60 15.69 -31.90
N LEU A 177 15.72 16.06 -30.95
CA LEU A 177 15.05 17.36 -30.95
C LEU A 177 16.04 18.52 -30.76
N MET A 178 17.00 18.40 -29.83
CA MET A 178 18.06 19.41 -29.64
C MET A 178 18.93 19.54 -30.89
N ARG A 179 19.38 18.43 -31.47
CA ARG A 179 20.20 18.43 -32.68
C ARG A 179 19.48 19.04 -33.89
N THR A 180 18.17 18.84 -34.00
CA THR A 180 17.37 19.48 -35.06
C THR A 180 17.02 20.94 -34.80
N ARG A 181 17.11 21.42 -33.55
CA ARG A 181 17.10 22.86 -33.25
C ARG A 181 18.44 23.56 -33.53
N LEU A 182 19.54 22.80 -33.53
CA LEU A 182 20.90 23.31 -33.71
C LEU A 182 21.40 23.32 -35.17
N ARG A 183 20.61 22.86 -36.15
CA ARG A 183 20.99 23.04 -37.57
C ARG A 183 20.72 24.51 -37.97
N PRO A 184 21.76 25.34 -38.20
CA PRO A 184 21.56 26.62 -38.87
C PRO A 184 21.04 26.29 -40.27
N GLN A 185 20.01 27.02 -40.70
CA GLN A 185 19.65 27.03 -42.11
C GLN A 185 20.80 27.71 -42.85
N SER A 186 21.65 26.90 -43.49
CA SER A 186 22.58 27.36 -44.53
C SER A 186 21.87 27.34 -45.87
#